data_AF-A0A377D0Q0-F1
#
_entry.id   AF-A0A377D0Q0-F1
#
_cell.length_a   1.000
_cell.length_b   1.000
_cell.length_c   1.000
_cell.angle_alpha   90.00
_cell.angle_beta   90.00
_cell.angle_gamma   90.00
#
_symmetry.space_group_name_H-M   'P 1'
#
loop_
_entity.id
_entity.type
_entity.pdbx_description
1 polymer ?
#
loop_
_entity_poly.entity_id
_entity_poly.type
_entity_poly.pdbx_seq_one_letter_code
_entity_poly.pdbx_strand_id
1 'polypeptide(L)'
;MIHFHGGPITPDTCALKAWKGRHAFISFANPAQIDLASEVTQSFALDNGAFTFWTKNKAIDWNEYYRFVERWGNHPRFSFAVIRMLSAEPVKRMTP
;
A
#
# COMPACT_ATOMS: atom_id res chain seq x y z
N MET A 1 -8.29 -2.55 -18.76
CA MET A 1 -8.34 -2.35 -17.30
C MET A 1 -6.96 -2.67 -16.74
N ILE A 2 -6.38 -1.80 -15.91
CA ILE A 2 -5.07 -2.04 -15.28
C ILE A 2 -5.28 -2.88 -14.01
N HIS A 3 -4.56 -3.99 -13.88
CA HIS A 3 -4.60 -4.84 -12.70
C HIS A 3 -3.35 -4.63 -11.85
N PHE A 4 -3.54 -4.40 -10.55
CA PHE A 4 -2.46 -4.28 -9.58
C PHE A 4 -2.40 -5.54 -8.70
N HIS A 5 -1.24 -6.18 -8.66
CA HIS A 5 -1.01 -7.34 -7.82
C HIS A 5 -0.65 -6.90 -6.40
N GLY A 6 -1.43 -7.31 -5.40
CA GLY A 6 -1.22 -6.96 -4.00
C GLY A 6 0.05 -7.60 -3.40
N GLY A 7 0.81 -6.80 -2.66
CA GLY A 7 1.93 -7.25 -1.83
C GLY A 7 1.56 -7.38 -0.35
N PRO A 8 2.41 -8.06 0.47
CA PRO A 8 3.65 -8.70 0.06
C PRO A 8 3.43 -10.01 -0.72
N ILE A 9 4.35 -10.33 -1.63
CA ILE A 9 4.43 -11.64 -2.28
C ILE A 9 5.75 -12.28 -1.84
N THR A 10 5.65 -13.36 -1.05
CA THR A 10 6.83 -14.04 -0.48
C THR A 10 7.02 -15.40 -1.13
N PRO A 11 8.26 -15.82 -1.45
CA PRO A 11 9.51 -15.04 -1.38
C PRO A 11 9.62 -13.95 -2.47
N ASP A 12 10.59 -13.06 -2.35
CA ASP A 12 10.84 -11.98 -3.33
C ASP A 12 11.00 -12.48 -4.77
N THR A 13 11.48 -13.71 -4.96
CA THR A 13 11.57 -14.34 -6.29
C THR A 13 10.20 -14.57 -6.93
N CYS A 14 9.15 -14.78 -6.13
CA CYS A 14 7.77 -14.82 -6.60
C CYS A 14 7.24 -13.41 -6.88
N ALA A 15 7.55 -12.42 -6.03
CA ALA A 15 7.21 -11.02 -6.28
C ALA A 15 7.79 -10.52 -7.61
N LEU A 16 9.07 -10.81 -7.87
CA LEU A 16 9.75 -10.50 -9.13
C LEU A 16 8.99 -11.06 -10.34
N LYS A 17 8.55 -12.32 -10.28
CA LYS A 17 7.77 -12.94 -11.37
C LYS A 17 6.39 -12.29 -11.54
N ALA A 18 5.73 -11.94 -10.44
CA ALA A 18 4.40 -11.36 -10.44
C ALA A 18 4.39 -9.87 -10.88
N TRP A 19 5.46 -9.13 -10.62
CA TRP A 19 5.50 -7.68 -10.80
C TRP A 19 6.34 -7.20 -11.99
N LYS A 20 7.29 -8.00 -12.49
CA LYS A 20 8.14 -7.58 -13.61
C LYS A 20 7.31 -7.18 -14.83
N GLY A 21 7.37 -5.90 -15.19
CA GLY A 21 6.61 -5.34 -16.31
C GLY A 21 5.09 -5.26 -16.07
N ARG A 22 4.63 -5.38 -14.82
CA ARG A 22 3.22 -5.31 -14.40
C ARG A 22 3.05 -4.23 -13.32
N HIS A 23 1.96 -4.25 -12.57
CA HIS A 23 1.68 -3.25 -11.54
C HIS A 23 1.57 -3.86 -10.15
N ALA A 24 2.07 -3.16 -9.14
CA ALA A 24 2.07 -3.62 -7.74
C ALA A 24 1.20 -2.72 -6.85
N PHE A 25 0.49 -3.32 -5.89
CA PHE A 25 -0.25 -2.59 -4.86
C PHE A 25 0.38 -2.84 -3.49
N ILE A 26 1.07 -1.85 -2.96
CA ILE A 26 1.89 -1.98 -1.75
C ILE A 26 1.15 -1.42 -0.54
N SER A 27 0.96 -2.25 0.48
CA SER A 27 0.26 -1.86 1.70
C SER A 27 1.19 -1.15 2.68
N PHE A 28 0.75 -0.02 3.23
CA PHE A 28 1.44 0.66 4.33
C PHE A 28 1.53 -0.21 5.60
N ALA A 29 0.61 -1.16 5.78
CA ALA A 29 0.70 -2.13 6.87
C ALA A 29 1.86 -3.14 6.69
N ASN A 30 2.41 -3.26 5.48
CA ASN A 30 3.60 -4.06 5.19
C ASN A 30 4.38 -3.50 3.97
N PRO A 31 5.15 -2.42 4.16
CA PRO A 31 5.77 -1.67 3.06
C PRO A 31 7.12 -2.26 2.60
N ALA A 32 7.57 -3.38 3.17
CA ALA A 32 8.94 -3.88 3.05
C ALA A 32 9.41 -4.12 1.60
N GLN A 33 8.49 -4.43 0.67
CA GLN A 33 8.83 -4.71 -0.73
C GLN A 33 8.64 -3.50 -1.66
N ILE A 34 8.47 -2.28 -1.12
CA ILE A 34 8.28 -1.10 -1.97
C ILE A 34 9.49 -0.79 -2.86
N ASP A 35 10.70 -0.98 -2.35
CA ASP A 35 11.92 -0.73 -3.13
C ASP A 35 11.96 -1.68 -4.33
N LEU A 36 11.76 -2.98 -4.09
CA LEU A 36 11.64 -4.00 -5.14
C LEU A 36 10.55 -3.64 -6.16
N ALA A 37 9.35 -3.28 -5.69
CA ALA A 37 8.24 -2.92 -6.57
C ALA A 37 8.57 -1.67 -7.41
N SER A 38 9.21 -0.67 -6.80
CA SER A 38 9.60 0.58 -7.47
C SER A 38 10.60 0.34 -8.60
N GLU A 39 11.43 -0.71 -8.50
CA GLU A 39 12.44 -1.07 -9.48
C GLU A 39 11.91 -1.90 -10.67
N VAL A 40 10.95 -2.80 -10.44
CA VAL A 40 10.61 -3.84 -11.44
C VAL A 40 9.24 -3.69 -12.10
N THR A 41 8.35 -2.86 -11.55
CA THR A 41 7.00 -2.64 -12.07
C THR A 41 6.98 -1.61 -13.20
N GLN A 42 5.91 -1.62 -14.00
CA GLN A 42 5.54 -0.48 -14.85
C GLN A 42 5.00 0.68 -14.00
N SER A 43 4.16 0.37 -13.01
CA SER A 43 3.76 1.33 -11.99
C SER A 43 3.39 0.64 -10.68
N PHE A 44 3.37 1.38 -9.59
CA PHE A 44 2.87 0.92 -8.31
C PHE A 44 1.90 1.93 -7.69
N ALA A 45 1.00 1.42 -6.86
CA ALA A 45 0.07 2.21 -6.08
C ALA A 45 0.18 1.84 -4.59
N LEU A 46 -0.23 2.77 -3.72
CA LEU A 46 -0.10 2.62 -2.27
C LEU A 46 -1.45 2.39 -1.61
N ASP A 47 -1.61 1.24 -0.97
CA ASP A 47 -2.71 0.93 -0.05
C ASP A 47 -2.39 1.50 1.33
N ASN A 48 -3.37 2.12 2.00
CA ASN A 48 -3.19 2.64 3.36
C ASN A 48 -3.21 1.55 4.44
N GLY A 49 -3.59 0.32 4.08
CA GLY A 49 -3.60 -0.82 4.99
C GLY A 49 -4.72 -0.78 6.02
N ALA A 50 -5.73 0.08 5.85
CA ALA A 50 -6.76 0.31 6.88
C ALA A 50 -7.46 -0.98 7.34
N PHE A 51 -7.75 -1.88 6.40
CA PHE A 51 -8.32 -3.19 6.69
C PHE A 51 -7.40 -4.05 7.58
N THR A 52 -6.09 -4.07 7.27
CA THR A 52 -5.09 -4.84 8.03
C THR A 52 -4.91 -4.27 9.44
N PHE A 53 -4.85 -2.95 9.60
CA PHE A 53 -4.77 -2.33 10.91
C PHE A 53 -6.03 -2.57 11.75
N TRP A 54 -7.21 -2.47 11.14
CA TRP A 54 -8.49 -2.75 11.78
C TRP A 54 -8.59 -4.18 12.30
N THR A 55 -8.32 -5.17 11.44
CA THR A 55 -8.35 -6.60 11.80
C THR A 55 -7.34 -6.95 12.89
N LYS A 56 -6.20 -6.25 12.93
CA LYS A 56 -5.15 -6.45 13.95
C LYS A 56 -5.32 -5.58 15.20
N ASN A 57 -6.42 -4.84 15.33
CA ASN A 57 -6.66 -3.90 16.43
C ASN A 57 -5.50 -2.91 16.66
N LYS A 58 -4.94 -2.37 15.58
CA LYS A 58 -3.86 -1.39 15.62
C LYS A 58 -4.36 -0.04 15.14
N ALA A 59 -3.92 1.02 15.79
CA ALA A 59 -4.12 2.37 15.29
C ALA A 59 -3.21 2.63 14.09
N ILE A 60 -3.65 3.49 13.18
CA ILE A 60 -2.88 3.94 12.01
C ILE A 60 -2.36 5.33 12.32
N ASP A 61 -1.05 5.52 12.24
CA ASP A 61 -0.48 6.87 12.20
C ASP A 61 -0.64 7.43 10.78
N TRP A 62 -1.63 8.30 10.62
CA TRP A 62 -1.92 8.94 9.34
C TRP A 62 -0.82 9.91 8.91
N ASN A 63 -0.13 10.56 9.85
CA ASN A 63 0.98 11.45 9.52
C ASN A 63 2.15 10.66 8.96
N GLU A 64 2.42 9.47 9.51
CA GLU A 64 3.42 8.56 8.95
C GLU A 64 3.01 8.06 7.56
N TYR A 65 1.74 7.69 7.38
CA TYR A 65 1.24 7.31 6.05
C TYR A 65 1.38 8.44 5.03
N TYR A 66 1.05 9.69 5.39
CA TYR A 66 1.17 10.82 4.47
C TYR A 66 2.63 11.11 4.11
N ARG A 67 3.57 11.02 5.06
CA ARG A 67 5.01 11.11 4.78
C ARG A 67 5.50 10.00 3.87
N PHE A 68 4.96 8.78 4.03
CA PHE A 68 5.26 7.65 3.16
C PHE A 68 4.75 7.90 1.73
N VAL A 69 3.52 8.40 1.57
CA VAL A 69 2.97 8.77 0.26
C VAL A 69 3.77 9.92 -0.37
N GLU A 70 4.13 10.95 0.38
CA GLU A 70 4.92 12.08 -0.10
C GLU A 70 6.30 11.64 -0.60
N ARG A 71 6.98 10.76 0.14
CA ARG A 71 8.27 10.18 -0.25
C ARG A 71 8.18 9.50 -1.62
N TRP A 72 7.15 8.69 -1.83
CA TRP A 72 7.02 7.87 -3.04
C TRP A 72 6.23 8.54 -4.16
N GLY A 73 5.48 9.60 -3.87
CA GLY A 73 4.62 10.30 -4.82
C GLY A 73 5.38 10.96 -5.96
N ASN A 74 6.66 11.27 -5.77
CA ASN A 74 7.55 11.84 -6.80
C ASN A 74 8.25 10.77 -7.65
N HIS A 75 8.07 9.48 -7.35
CA HIS A 75 8.70 8.42 -8.12
C HIS A 75 8.05 8.31 -9.51
N PRO A 76 8.81 8.17 -10.62
CA PRO A 76 8.25 8.17 -11.99
C PRO A 76 7.26 7.02 -12.27
N ARG A 77 7.29 5.98 -11.43
CA ARG A 77 6.40 4.82 -11.50
C ARG A 77 5.25 4.86 -10.48
N PHE A 78 5.14 5.90 -9.67
CA PHE A 78 4.01 6.07 -8.77
C PHE A 78 2.73 6.34 -9.58
N SER A 79 1.65 5.64 -9.24
CA SER A 79 0.37 5.78 -9.93
C SER A 79 -0.67 6.53 -9.08
N PHE A 80 -0.97 6.03 -7.88
CA PHE A 80 -1.91 6.66 -6.95
C PHE A 80 -1.73 6.10 -5.53
N ALA A 81 -2.37 6.75 -4.55
CA ALA A 81 -2.44 6.29 -3.17
C ALA A 81 -3.87 6.36 -2.63
N VAL A 82 -4.22 5.44 -1.72
CA VAL A 82 -5.53 5.41 -1.05
C VAL A 82 -5.55 6.36 0.14
N ILE A 83 -6.03 7.59 -0.09
CA ILE A 83 -6.13 8.60 0.96
C ILE A 83 -7.39 8.38 1.81
N ARG A 84 -7.26 8.55 3.13
CA ARG A 84 -8.40 8.57 4.04
C ARG A 84 -9.21 9.85 3.83
N MET A 85 -10.53 9.72 3.76
CA MET A 85 -11.43 10.87 3.85
C MET A 85 -11.47 11.42 5.29
N LEU A 86 -11.24 12.73 5.45
CA LEU A 86 -11.13 13.43 6.74
C LEU A 86 -12.46 13.64 7.49
N SER A 87 -13.60 13.15 7.00
CA SER A 87 -14.93 13.50 7.53
C SER A 87 -15.69 12.36 8.25
N ALA A 88 -15.16 11.15 8.36
CA ALA A 88 -15.86 10.09 9.08
C ALA A 88 -15.45 10.11 10.56
N GLU A 89 -16.42 10.36 11.45
CA GLU A 89 -16.29 10.03 12.87
C GLU A 89 -15.68 8.63 13.03
N PRO A 90 -14.86 8.38 14.07
CA PRO A 90 -14.33 7.05 14.31
C PRO A 90 -15.51 6.07 14.37
N VAL A 91 -15.56 5.13 13.43
CA VAL A 91 -16.52 4.01 13.47
C VAL A 91 -16.30 3.32 14.80
N LYS A 92 -17.18 3.60 15.77
CA LYS A 92 -17.14 2.95 17.08
C LYS A 92 -17.22 1.46 16.81
N ARG A 93 -16.28 0.70 17.38
CA ARG A 93 -16.34 -0.76 17.37
C ARG A 93 -17.72 -1.17 17.88
N MET A 94 -18.51 -1.79 17.02
CA MET A 94 -19.63 -2.59 17.48
C MET A 94 -18.99 -3.85 18.06
N THR A 95 -18.81 -3.86 19.39
CA THR A 95 -18.53 -5.10 20.11
C THR A 95 -19.69 -6.06 19.86
N PRO A 96 -19.43 -7.37 19.73
CA PRO A 96 -20.48 -8.37 19.51
C PRO A 96 -21.56 -8.33 20.60
#